data_AF-A0A8H4BAF0-F1
#
_entry.id   AF-A0A8H4BAF0-F1
#
_cell.length_a   1.000
_cell.length_b   1.000
_cell.length_c   1.000
_cell.angle_alpha   90.00
_cell.angle_beta   90.00
_cell.angle_gamma   90.00
#
_symmetry.space_group_name_H-M   'P 1'
#
loop_
_entity.id
_entity.type
_entity.pdbx_description
1 polymer ?
#
loop_
_entity_poly.entity_id
_entity_poly.type
_entity_poly.pdbx_seq_one_letter_code
_entity_poly.pdbx_strand_id
1 'polypeptide(L)'
;MSRNNDTSSEEEEEEEDLEDFGLTMISIAGPSEHDCGYCKGKDTSISFGIWAHSMTCSDYQDLIDRGWRRSGKYLYKPDLEKSCCPQYTIRLDTNRFNTTKSQKKIIHKFNRYIKGTWDPDPKVKPTIATTSSDTPVNKPSNYVQVKSLRDLIHEPEDTSQESKYKLEIELEPASFTKEKFALYAKYQVSVHHDKEEDISEGGFKRFLVDSPMKLEKHDTSNVQFGSFHQKYTVDGKLIALAVIDILPKCVSSVYFLYDPDYSFLGLGKYSVFREISLVQEFSEKVDTLQHYYMGYYIDSCPKMNYKGQYQPSDLLDPIDYTWHPIQDFKAKFDQGASFVTFTDPVPSRSYPPGWVDPASITEDDLEKVFVMVGQGRIAPVTCIVKFETSAKFKKTIVDYVCSVGLELAHKIIIC
;
A
#
# COMPACT_ATOMS: atom_id res chain seq x y z
N MET A 1 34.70 52.04 10.00
CA MET A 1 33.51 52.44 10.79
C MET A 1 32.32 51.79 10.08
N SER A 2 31.85 50.61 10.51
CA SER A 2 30.97 50.38 11.68
C SER A 2 29.62 51.09 11.45
N ARG A 3 28.41 50.52 11.48
CA ARG A 3 27.76 49.30 12.02
C ARG A 3 26.36 49.23 11.33
N ASN A 4 25.84 48.07 10.93
CA ASN A 4 24.80 47.26 11.61
C ASN A 4 23.85 47.97 12.61
N ASN A 5 22.56 47.97 12.31
CA ASN A 5 21.44 47.37 13.07
C ASN A 5 20.12 48.06 12.68
N ASP A 6 19.08 47.36 12.21
CA ASP A 6 18.21 46.34 12.86
C ASP A 6 17.03 46.97 13.62
N THR A 7 15.96 46.15 13.76
CA THR A 7 14.68 46.32 14.47
C THR A 7 13.61 47.19 13.79
N SER A 8 12.35 46.77 13.65
CA SER A 8 11.61 45.56 14.07
C SER A 8 10.17 45.68 13.50
N SER A 9 9.55 44.60 13.00
CA SER A 9 8.40 43.88 13.63
C SER A 9 7.17 44.79 13.89
N GLU A 10 5.95 44.49 13.44
CA GLU A 10 5.10 43.33 13.73
C GLU A 10 3.89 43.42 12.80
N GLU A 11 3.57 42.35 12.07
CA GLU A 11 2.21 41.98 11.58
C GLU A 11 2.36 40.70 10.72
N GLU A 12 3.03 39.68 11.29
CA GLU A 12 2.81 38.29 10.88
C GLU A 12 1.84 37.75 11.95
N GLU A 13 0.54 37.84 11.66
CA GLU A 13 -0.49 37.19 12.47
C GLU A 13 -0.18 35.69 12.51
N GLU A 14 -0.10 35.18 13.74
CA GLU A 14 0.06 33.78 14.11
C GLU A 14 -1.04 32.92 13.46
N GLU A 15 -0.77 32.38 12.27
CA GLU A 15 -1.28 31.06 11.87
C GLU A 15 -0.54 30.04 12.75
N GLU A 16 -0.96 29.89 14.00
CA GLU A 16 -0.63 28.69 14.78
C GLU A 16 -1.22 27.49 14.03
N ASP A 17 -0.33 26.75 13.36
CA ASP A 17 -0.62 25.53 12.61
C ASP A 17 -1.47 24.55 13.43
N LEU A 18 -2.76 24.45 13.08
CA LEU A 18 -3.63 23.31 13.43
C LEU A 18 -3.06 21.96 12.95
N GLU A 19 -1.96 21.98 12.19
CA GLU A 19 -1.24 20.81 11.71
C GLU A 19 -0.57 19.99 12.83
N ASP A 20 -0.44 20.48 14.06
CA ASP A 20 0.33 19.80 15.13
C ASP A 20 -0.50 18.93 16.10
N PHE A 21 -1.82 18.87 15.95
CA PHE A 21 -2.69 18.14 16.91
C PHE A 21 -2.74 16.61 16.70
N GLY A 22 -2.00 16.04 15.75
CA GLY A 22 -2.07 14.61 15.44
C GLY A 22 -3.47 14.15 15.01
N LEU A 23 -4.29 15.07 14.49
CA LEU A 23 -5.66 14.77 14.05
C LEU A 23 -5.67 14.26 12.61
N THR A 24 -6.55 13.29 12.35
CA THR A 24 -6.87 12.87 10.99
C THR A 24 -7.96 13.78 10.41
N MET A 25 -7.63 14.45 9.30
CA MET A 25 -8.50 15.42 8.63
C MET A 25 -8.72 15.03 7.18
N ILE A 26 -9.98 15.00 6.74
CA ILE A 26 -10.36 14.58 5.39
C ILE A 26 -11.39 15.50 4.74
N SER A 27 -11.49 15.49 3.43
CA SER A 27 -12.66 15.94 2.69
C SER A 27 -13.31 14.78 1.95
N ILE A 28 -14.64 14.71 1.97
CA ILE A 28 -15.38 13.61 1.33
C ILE A 28 -15.43 13.84 -0.18
N ALA A 29 -14.88 12.90 -0.95
CA ALA A 29 -15.03 12.91 -2.41
C ALA A 29 -16.33 12.20 -2.84
N GLY A 30 -16.71 11.12 -2.13
CA GLY A 30 -17.95 10.39 -2.37
C GLY A 30 -17.80 9.22 -3.36
N PRO A 31 -18.91 8.65 -3.85
CA PRO A 31 -18.89 7.54 -4.80
C PRO A 31 -18.38 8.00 -6.16
N SER A 32 -17.64 7.14 -6.84
CA SER A 32 -17.12 7.36 -8.20
C SER A 32 -17.03 6.07 -8.99
N GLU A 33 -17.14 6.19 -10.31
CA GLU A 33 -17.02 5.11 -11.28
C GLU A 33 -15.88 5.44 -12.24
N HIS A 34 -15.08 4.44 -12.57
CA HIS A 34 -13.91 4.59 -13.44
C HIS A 34 -13.73 3.38 -14.35
N ASP A 35 -12.96 3.57 -15.41
CA ASP A 35 -12.43 2.48 -16.22
C ASP A 35 -11.63 1.50 -15.34
N CYS A 36 -11.86 0.20 -15.52
CA CYS A 36 -11.18 -0.81 -14.75
C CYS A 36 -9.74 -0.98 -15.23
N GLY A 37 -8.77 -0.70 -14.34
CA GLY A 37 -7.35 -0.88 -14.63
C GLY A 37 -6.93 -2.31 -14.98
N TYR A 38 -7.73 -3.31 -14.60
CA TYR A 38 -7.43 -4.74 -14.70
C TYR A 38 -8.00 -5.39 -15.97
N CYS A 39 -9.33 -5.35 -16.15
CA CYS A 39 -10.00 -5.94 -17.32
C CYS A 39 -10.27 -4.95 -18.46
N LYS A 40 -9.96 -3.65 -18.27
CA LYS A 40 -10.19 -2.57 -19.23
C LYS A 40 -11.67 -2.33 -19.59
N GLY A 41 -12.59 -2.79 -18.74
CA GLY A 41 -14.01 -2.45 -18.84
C GLY A 41 -14.24 -0.97 -18.53
N LYS A 42 -15.15 -0.32 -19.26
CA LYS A 42 -15.48 1.10 -19.06
C LYS A 42 -16.46 1.28 -17.92
N ASP A 43 -16.23 2.27 -17.04
CA ASP A 43 -17.11 2.60 -15.91
C ASP A 43 -17.54 1.39 -15.07
N THR A 44 -16.61 0.45 -14.86
CA THR A 44 -16.88 -0.86 -14.21
C THR A 44 -16.09 -1.06 -12.93
N SER A 45 -15.30 -0.06 -12.52
CA SER A 45 -14.63 -0.01 -11.23
C SER A 45 -15.31 1.05 -10.37
N ILE A 46 -15.98 0.61 -9.31
CA ILE A 46 -16.79 1.47 -8.46
C ILE A 46 -16.11 1.59 -7.10
N SER A 47 -16.00 2.81 -6.57
CA SER A 47 -15.39 3.05 -5.27
C SER A 47 -15.97 4.26 -4.55
N PHE A 48 -15.78 4.32 -3.24
CA PHE A 48 -16.02 5.52 -2.45
C PHE A 48 -14.68 6.15 -2.07
N GLY A 49 -14.56 7.47 -2.22
CA GLY A 49 -13.31 8.19 -2.02
C GLY A 49 -13.35 9.28 -0.96
N ILE A 50 -12.20 9.53 -0.35
CA ILE A 50 -11.92 10.67 0.53
C ILE A 50 -10.54 11.25 0.21
N TRP A 51 -10.37 12.56 0.37
CA TRP A 51 -9.06 13.21 0.33
C TRP A 51 -8.58 13.40 1.75
N ALA A 52 -7.40 12.88 2.09
CA ALA A 52 -6.81 13.06 3.41
C ALA A 52 -5.80 14.22 3.39
N HIS A 53 -6.05 15.21 4.24
CA HIS A 53 -5.16 16.37 4.41
C HIS A 53 -4.03 16.04 5.37
N SER A 54 -4.39 15.39 6.48
CA SER A 54 -3.53 14.78 7.50
C SER A 54 -4.14 13.44 7.96
N MET A 55 -3.32 12.50 8.39
CA MET A 55 -3.77 11.20 8.90
C MET A 55 -2.73 10.59 9.84
N THR A 56 -3.17 9.98 10.94
CA THR A 56 -2.27 9.18 11.77
C THR A 56 -2.02 7.80 11.13
N CYS A 57 -0.87 7.20 11.40
CA CYS A 57 -0.56 5.86 10.92
C CYS A 57 -1.53 4.81 11.52
N SER A 58 -2.06 5.06 12.73
CA SER A 58 -3.06 4.20 13.35
C SER A 58 -4.42 4.30 12.66
N ASP A 59 -4.90 5.49 12.34
CA ASP A 59 -6.18 5.65 11.63
C ASP A 59 -6.07 5.07 10.21
N TYR A 60 -4.92 5.22 9.55
CA TYR A 60 -4.70 4.57 8.27
C TYR A 60 -4.67 3.04 8.38
N GLN A 61 -4.05 2.49 9.42
CA GLN A 61 -4.09 1.05 9.71
C GLN A 61 -5.54 0.54 9.82
N ASP A 62 -6.38 1.23 10.58
CA ASP A 62 -7.78 0.85 10.76
C ASP A 62 -8.60 0.98 9.46
N LEU A 63 -8.27 1.95 8.60
CA LEU A 63 -8.86 2.07 7.27
C LEU A 63 -8.44 0.91 6.34
N ILE A 64 -7.15 0.56 6.26
CA ILE A 64 -6.70 -0.54 5.38
C ILE A 64 -7.20 -1.91 5.86
N ASP A 65 -7.41 -2.07 7.18
CA ASP A 65 -8.05 -3.24 7.81
C ASP A 65 -9.55 -3.34 7.48
N ARG A 66 -10.13 -2.30 6.85
CA ARG A 66 -11.51 -2.24 6.33
C ARG A 66 -11.55 -2.14 4.80
N GLY A 67 -10.44 -2.46 4.14
CA GLY A 67 -10.35 -2.54 2.68
C GLY A 67 -10.08 -1.21 1.96
N TRP A 68 -9.75 -0.14 2.67
CA TRP A 68 -9.32 1.11 2.05
C TRP A 68 -7.88 1.02 1.53
N ARG A 69 -7.56 1.78 0.48
CA ARG A 69 -6.19 2.00 -0.01
C ARG A 69 -5.98 3.46 -0.38
N ARG A 70 -4.74 3.86 -0.65
CA ARG A 70 -4.40 5.23 -1.03
C ARG A 70 -3.61 5.32 -2.33
N SER A 71 -3.70 6.47 -2.97
CA SER A 71 -2.88 6.95 -4.07
C SER A 71 -2.50 8.39 -3.71
N GLY A 72 -1.28 8.58 -3.21
CA GLY A 72 -0.92 9.81 -2.54
C GLY A 72 -1.80 10.12 -1.33
N LYS A 73 -2.44 11.30 -1.38
CA LYS A 73 -3.44 11.79 -0.42
C LYS A 73 -4.89 11.36 -0.71
N TYR A 74 -5.16 10.73 -1.85
CA TYR A 74 -6.49 10.21 -2.17
C TYR A 74 -6.65 8.80 -1.60
N LEU A 75 -7.66 8.57 -0.77
CA LEU A 75 -8.02 7.26 -0.26
C LEU A 75 -9.31 6.78 -0.92
N TYR A 76 -9.39 5.48 -1.18
CA TYR A 76 -10.53 4.87 -1.84
C TYR A 76 -10.83 3.48 -1.29
N LYS A 77 -12.11 3.12 -1.31
CA LYS A 77 -12.62 1.79 -0.95
C LYS A 77 -13.46 1.25 -2.11
N PRO A 78 -13.02 0.19 -2.79
CA PRO A 78 -13.79 -0.43 -3.87
C PRO A 78 -15.12 -1.01 -3.37
N ASP A 79 -16.16 -0.94 -4.19
CA ASP A 79 -17.36 -1.76 -4.04
C ASP A 79 -17.11 -3.11 -4.71
N LEU A 80 -16.79 -4.14 -3.91
CA LEU A 80 -16.39 -5.45 -4.42
C LEU A 80 -17.54 -6.22 -5.09
N GLU A 81 -18.79 -5.93 -4.72
CA GLU A 81 -19.96 -6.64 -5.26
C GLU A 81 -20.33 -6.11 -6.66
N LYS A 82 -20.12 -4.81 -6.89
CA LYS A 82 -20.46 -4.18 -8.18
C LYS A 82 -19.27 -4.02 -9.13
N SER A 83 -18.05 -3.97 -8.61
CA SER A 83 -16.86 -3.83 -9.46
C SER A 83 -16.61 -5.11 -10.26
N CYS A 84 -16.31 -4.99 -11.55
CA CYS A 84 -16.03 -6.13 -12.44
C CYS A 84 -14.81 -6.97 -12.03
N CYS A 85 -13.87 -6.40 -11.27
CA CYS A 85 -12.69 -7.04 -10.73
C CYS A 85 -12.63 -6.76 -9.22
N PRO A 86 -13.24 -7.63 -8.40
CA PRO A 86 -13.27 -7.43 -6.95
C PRO A 86 -11.87 -7.43 -6.34
N GLN A 87 -11.59 -6.39 -5.57
CA GLN A 87 -10.29 -6.07 -5.01
C GLN A 87 -10.22 -6.52 -3.55
N TYR A 88 -9.97 -7.80 -3.31
CA TYR A 88 -9.85 -8.33 -1.95
C TYR A 88 -8.54 -7.87 -1.31
N THR A 89 -8.61 -7.32 -0.11
CA THR A 89 -7.39 -7.04 0.66
C THR A 89 -6.72 -8.36 1.04
N ILE A 90 -5.42 -8.47 0.78
CA ILE A 90 -4.61 -9.65 1.11
C ILE A 90 -3.49 -9.26 2.07
N ARG A 91 -3.29 -10.08 3.10
CA ARG A 91 -2.14 -9.98 4.01
C ARG A 91 -1.45 -11.33 4.16
N LEU A 92 -0.16 -11.30 4.48
CA LEU A 92 0.65 -12.46 4.81
C LEU A 92 1.13 -12.35 6.26
N ASP A 93 0.99 -13.42 7.02
CA ASP A 93 1.67 -13.57 8.32
C ASP A 93 3.15 -13.93 8.05
N THR A 94 4.05 -12.99 8.32
CA THR A 94 5.46 -13.15 7.98
C THR A 94 6.22 -14.02 8.97
N ASN A 95 5.73 -14.16 10.19
CA ASN A 95 6.35 -14.99 11.23
C ASN A 95 6.19 -16.48 10.92
N ARG A 96 5.14 -16.85 10.18
CA ARG A 96 4.90 -18.22 9.71
C ARG A 96 5.35 -18.46 8.27
N PHE A 97 5.80 -17.43 7.57
CA PHE A 97 6.21 -17.55 6.16
C PHE A 97 7.47 -18.40 6.00
N ASN A 98 7.44 -19.31 5.03
CA ASN A 98 8.59 -20.10 4.63
C ASN A 98 8.76 -20.11 3.11
N THR A 99 9.99 -19.92 2.66
CA THR A 99 10.29 -19.88 1.22
C THR A 99 10.21 -21.26 0.58
N THR A 100 9.42 -21.36 -0.50
CA THR A 100 9.35 -22.57 -1.33
C THR A 100 10.56 -22.70 -2.25
N LYS A 101 10.76 -23.88 -2.86
CA LYS A 101 11.86 -24.11 -3.81
C LYS A 101 11.82 -23.14 -5.00
N SER A 102 10.63 -22.82 -5.54
CA SER A 102 10.48 -21.88 -6.66
C SER A 102 10.79 -20.44 -6.25
N GLN A 103 10.38 -20.03 -5.05
CA GLN A 103 10.69 -18.72 -4.48
C GLN A 103 12.19 -18.57 -4.23
N LYS A 104 12.85 -19.60 -3.67
CA LYS A 104 14.32 -19.63 -3.49
C LYS A 104 15.08 -19.47 -4.81
N LYS A 105 14.57 -19.99 -5.93
CA LYS A 105 15.21 -19.80 -7.25
C LYS A 105 15.29 -18.32 -7.65
N ILE A 106 14.28 -17.52 -7.32
CA ILE A 106 14.25 -16.08 -7.62
C ILE A 106 15.34 -15.36 -6.82
N ILE A 107 15.39 -15.62 -5.50
CA ILE A 107 16.40 -15.03 -4.60
C ILE A 107 17.81 -15.44 -5.04
N HIS A 108 18.05 -16.74 -5.27
CA HIS A 108 19.34 -17.22 -5.73
C HIS A 108 19.75 -16.65 -7.09
N LYS A 109 18.82 -16.45 -8.03
CA LYS A 109 19.13 -15.82 -9.31
C LYS A 109 19.66 -14.40 -9.10
N PHE A 110 18.99 -13.61 -8.26
CA PHE A 110 19.44 -12.26 -7.91
C PHE A 110 20.82 -12.30 -7.24
N ASN A 111 21.00 -13.13 -6.22
CA ASN A 111 22.29 -13.24 -5.51
C ASN A 111 23.43 -13.65 -6.44
N ARG A 112 23.19 -14.61 -7.34
CA ARG A 112 24.20 -15.06 -8.31
C ARG A 112 24.58 -13.98 -9.31
N TYR A 113 23.61 -13.14 -9.71
CA TYR A 113 23.87 -11.97 -10.55
C TYR A 113 24.79 -10.99 -9.82
N ILE A 114 24.45 -10.57 -8.60
CA ILE A 114 25.28 -9.66 -7.79
C ILE A 114 26.70 -10.21 -7.57
N LYS A 115 26.81 -11.52 -7.29
CA LYS A 115 28.10 -12.21 -7.13
C LYS A 115 28.86 -12.44 -8.44
N GLY A 116 28.25 -12.21 -9.61
CA GLY A 116 28.87 -12.48 -10.91
C GLY A 116 29.05 -13.96 -11.26
N THR A 117 28.35 -14.85 -10.56
CA THR A 117 28.36 -16.30 -10.84
C THR A 117 27.26 -16.72 -11.83
N TRP A 118 26.51 -15.75 -12.32
CA TRP A 118 25.51 -15.88 -13.37
C TRP A 118 25.30 -14.53 -14.05
N ASP A 119 25.22 -14.53 -15.36
CA ASP A 119 24.84 -13.37 -16.18
C ASP A 119 23.64 -13.76 -17.06
N PRO A 120 22.75 -12.81 -17.41
CA PRO A 120 21.68 -13.08 -18.35
C PRO A 120 22.23 -13.46 -19.72
N ASP A 121 21.53 -14.35 -20.45
CA ASP A 121 21.90 -14.69 -21.82
C ASP A 121 21.82 -13.42 -22.70
N PRO A 122 22.90 -13.02 -23.40
CA PRO A 122 22.91 -11.85 -24.26
C PRO A 122 21.83 -11.83 -25.34
N LYS A 123 21.25 -12.99 -25.69
CA LYS A 123 20.27 -13.16 -26.76
C LYS A 123 18.81 -13.07 -26.28
N VAL A 124 18.56 -13.07 -24.98
CA VAL A 124 17.19 -12.99 -24.44
C VAL A 124 16.81 -11.51 -24.27
N LYS A 125 16.04 -10.97 -25.22
CA LYS A 125 15.41 -9.66 -25.06
C LYS A 125 14.40 -9.71 -23.89
N PRO A 126 14.33 -8.65 -23.06
CA PRO A 126 13.39 -8.61 -21.94
C PRO A 126 11.97 -8.68 -22.49
N THR A 127 11.29 -9.79 -22.22
CA THR A 127 9.87 -9.97 -22.50
C THR A 127 9.16 -10.29 -21.20
N ILE A 128 7.94 -9.77 -21.07
CA ILE A 128 7.05 -9.95 -19.92
C ILE A 128 7.03 -11.42 -19.54
N ALA A 129 7.27 -11.69 -18.26
CA ALA A 129 7.53 -13.00 -17.69
C ALA A 129 6.54 -14.09 -18.15
N THR A 130 6.96 -14.91 -19.10
CA THR A 130 6.44 -16.26 -19.30
C THR A 130 7.38 -17.25 -18.63
N THR A 131 6.81 -18.13 -17.82
CA THR A 131 7.47 -19.22 -17.10
C THR A 131 8.33 -20.07 -18.04
N SER A 132 9.65 -19.94 -17.97
CA SER A 132 10.58 -20.87 -18.62
C SER A 132 10.88 -22.04 -17.69
N SER A 133 10.72 -23.25 -18.22
CA SER A 133 11.01 -24.53 -17.59
C SER A 133 12.51 -24.83 -17.68
N ASP A 134 13.24 -24.63 -16.59
CA ASP A 134 14.63 -25.10 -16.48
C ASP A 134 14.68 -26.49 -15.81
N THR A 135 15.25 -27.44 -16.54
CA THR A 135 15.48 -28.83 -16.17
C THR A 135 16.41 -28.93 -14.94
N PRO A 136 16.15 -29.81 -13.96
CA PRO A 136 17.00 -29.91 -12.77
C PRO A 136 18.26 -30.72 -13.05
N VAL A 137 19.43 -30.12 -12.82
CA VAL A 137 20.69 -30.85 -12.67
C VAL A 137 20.79 -31.31 -11.20
N ASN A 138 20.72 -32.63 -10.99
CA ASN A 138 20.85 -33.26 -9.68
C ASN A 138 22.29 -33.17 -9.15
N LYS A 139 22.47 -32.69 -7.92
CA LYS A 139 23.68 -32.91 -7.10
C LYS A 139 23.29 -33.49 -5.74
N PRO A 140 24.13 -34.35 -5.13
CA PRO A 140 23.75 -35.17 -4.00
C PRO A 140 23.62 -34.35 -2.70
N SER A 141 22.66 -34.78 -1.89
CA SER A 141 22.25 -34.21 -0.62
C SER A 141 23.27 -34.49 0.49
N ASN A 142 24.13 -33.52 0.79
CA ASN A 142 24.68 -33.39 2.14
C ASN A 142 23.68 -32.60 3.00
N TYR A 143 23.61 -32.86 4.29
CA TYR A 143 22.76 -32.12 5.24
C TYR A 143 23.07 -30.61 5.15
N VAL A 144 22.25 -29.87 4.39
CA VAL A 144 22.38 -28.41 4.23
C VAL A 144 21.56 -27.76 5.34
N GLN A 145 22.22 -26.97 6.18
CA GLN A 145 21.56 -26.06 7.11
C GLN A 145 20.52 -25.25 6.33
N VAL A 146 19.24 -25.38 6.70
CA VAL A 146 18.15 -24.70 5.98
C VAL A 146 18.26 -23.22 6.27
N LYS A 147 18.87 -22.48 5.34
CA LYS A 147 18.95 -21.00 5.40
C LYS A 147 17.54 -20.41 5.50
N SER A 148 17.35 -19.47 6.42
CA SER A 148 16.12 -18.68 6.57
C SER A 148 15.93 -17.74 5.37
N LEU A 149 14.76 -17.11 5.26
CA LEU A 149 14.56 -16.06 4.25
C LEU A 149 15.58 -14.92 4.43
N ARG A 150 15.75 -14.46 5.67
CA ARG A 150 16.67 -13.38 6.04
C ARG A 150 18.12 -13.71 5.62
N ASP A 151 18.59 -14.93 5.89
CA ASP A 151 19.93 -15.37 5.47
C ASP A 151 20.10 -15.35 3.96
N LEU A 152 19.05 -15.70 3.21
CA LEU A 152 19.10 -15.76 1.75
C LEU A 152 19.03 -14.37 1.11
N ILE A 153 18.18 -13.49 1.63
CA ILE A 153 17.90 -12.19 1.01
C ILE A 153 19.00 -11.16 1.29
N HIS A 154 19.68 -11.26 2.44
CA HIS A 154 20.81 -10.39 2.81
C HIS A 154 22.18 -10.94 2.40
N GLU A 155 22.24 -12.17 1.87
CA GLU A 155 23.49 -12.76 1.36
C GLU A 155 24.31 -11.83 0.42
N PRO A 156 23.71 -11.07 -0.52
CA PRO A 156 24.47 -10.19 -1.42
C PRO A 156 24.94 -8.87 -0.77
N GLU A 157 24.55 -8.58 0.47
CA GLU A 157 24.98 -7.39 1.23
C GLU A 157 26.21 -7.66 2.11
N ASP A 158 26.60 -8.93 2.24
CA ASP A 158 27.77 -9.32 3.02
C ASP A 158 29.07 -8.87 2.34
N THR A 159 29.67 -7.81 2.89
CA THR A 159 30.90 -7.21 2.38
C THR A 159 32.15 -8.05 2.64
N SER A 160 32.04 -9.15 3.40
CA SER A 160 33.15 -10.08 3.60
C SER A 160 33.44 -10.95 2.36
N GLN A 161 32.50 -11.03 1.42
CA GLN A 161 32.64 -11.80 0.18
C GLN A 161 32.84 -10.87 -1.03
N GLU A 162 33.82 -11.18 -1.86
CA GLU A 162 34.02 -10.48 -3.13
C GLU A 162 32.78 -10.69 -4.03
N SER A 163 32.16 -9.60 -4.45
CA SER A 163 31.00 -9.59 -5.34
C SER A 163 31.32 -8.78 -6.59
N LYS A 164 30.80 -9.20 -7.75
CA LYS A 164 30.99 -8.51 -9.04
C LYS A 164 30.36 -7.13 -9.04
N TYR A 165 29.20 -7.00 -8.39
CA TYR A 165 28.45 -5.76 -8.27
C TYR A 165 28.25 -5.39 -6.80
N LYS A 166 28.25 -4.09 -6.50
CA LYS A 166 27.93 -3.55 -5.17
C LYS A 166 26.43 -3.30 -5.08
N LEU A 167 25.75 -4.08 -4.23
CA LEU A 167 24.32 -3.88 -3.92
C LEU A 167 24.16 -2.98 -2.69
N GLU A 168 23.26 -2.01 -2.78
CA GLU A 168 22.84 -1.17 -1.65
C GLU A 168 21.30 -1.15 -1.59
N ILE A 169 20.75 -1.55 -0.45
CA ILE A 169 19.31 -1.45 -0.14
C ILE A 169 19.16 -0.42 0.97
N GLU A 170 18.41 0.64 0.69
CA GLU A 170 18.24 1.76 1.61
C GLU A 170 16.75 2.03 1.81
N LEU A 171 16.33 2.10 3.07
CA LEU A 171 14.99 2.51 3.45
C LEU A 171 15.04 3.96 3.94
N GLU A 172 14.30 4.85 3.29
CA GLU A 172 14.27 6.27 3.60
C GLU A 172 12.85 6.82 3.53
N PRO A 173 12.52 7.92 4.24
CA PRO A 173 11.23 8.58 4.07
C PRO A 173 10.92 8.89 2.60
N ALA A 174 9.65 8.76 2.23
CA ALA A 174 9.20 9.05 0.88
C ALA A 174 9.57 10.50 0.52
N SER A 175 10.33 10.65 -0.56
CA SER A 175 10.88 11.94 -0.97
C SER A 175 11.11 11.97 -2.47
N PHE A 176 11.02 13.17 -3.03
CA PHE A 176 11.29 13.41 -4.43
C PHE A 176 12.80 13.52 -4.70
N THR A 177 13.28 12.80 -5.72
CA THR A 177 14.57 13.10 -6.35
C THR A 177 14.42 12.98 -7.87
N LYS A 178 15.26 13.69 -8.62
CA LYS A 178 15.28 13.58 -10.10
C LYS A 178 15.60 12.16 -10.56
N GLU A 179 16.47 11.44 -9.83
CA GLU A 179 16.82 10.05 -10.13
C GLU A 179 15.62 9.10 -9.98
N LYS A 180 14.86 9.21 -8.88
CA LYS A 180 13.63 8.41 -8.67
C LYS A 180 12.59 8.69 -9.75
N PHE A 181 12.42 9.96 -10.11
CA PHE A 181 11.51 10.36 -11.19
C PHE A 181 11.96 9.80 -12.54
N ALA A 182 13.25 9.85 -12.87
CA ALA A 182 13.76 9.30 -14.12
C ALA A 182 13.51 7.79 -14.23
N LEU A 183 13.68 7.04 -13.12
CA LEU A 183 13.34 5.63 -13.05
C LEU A 183 11.83 5.39 -13.25
N TYR A 184 10.99 6.17 -12.58
CA TYR A 184 9.53 6.12 -12.74
C TYR A 184 9.11 6.37 -14.20
N ALA A 185 9.63 7.43 -14.83
CA ALA A 185 9.30 7.77 -16.21
C ALA A 185 9.70 6.65 -17.18
N LYS A 186 10.93 6.13 -17.05
CA LYS A 186 11.40 4.98 -17.84
C LYS A 186 10.50 3.76 -17.68
N TYR A 187 10.07 3.48 -16.44
CA TYR A 187 9.18 2.37 -16.12
C TYR A 187 7.77 2.56 -16.73
N GLN A 188 7.15 3.73 -16.59
CA GLN A 188 5.82 4.00 -17.15
C GLN A 188 5.80 3.82 -18.67
N VAL A 189 6.76 4.40 -19.40
CA VAL A 189 6.83 4.26 -20.86
C VAL A 189 7.05 2.80 -21.28
N SER A 190 7.99 2.11 -20.63
CA SER A 190 8.42 0.78 -21.08
C SER A 190 7.47 -0.35 -20.67
N VAL A 191 6.84 -0.24 -19.49
CA VAL A 191 6.03 -1.30 -18.88
C VAL A 191 4.53 -1.01 -18.97
N HIS A 192 4.13 0.25 -18.80
CA HIS A 192 2.73 0.66 -18.87
C HIS A 192 2.31 1.19 -20.25
N HIS A 193 3.28 1.53 -21.11
CA HIS A 193 3.06 2.12 -22.44
C HIS A 193 2.34 3.48 -22.37
N ASP A 194 2.53 4.18 -21.26
CA ASP A 194 2.06 5.55 -21.10
C ASP A 194 2.85 6.47 -22.03
N LYS A 195 2.21 7.57 -22.45
CA LYS A 195 2.89 8.58 -23.27
C LYS A 195 3.76 9.46 -22.40
N GLU A 196 4.92 9.85 -22.91
CA GLU A 196 5.84 10.75 -22.19
C GLU A 196 5.19 12.08 -21.77
N GLU A 197 4.27 12.60 -22.58
CA GLU A 197 3.52 13.83 -22.31
C GLU A 197 2.61 13.73 -21.08
N ASP A 198 2.17 12.52 -20.72
CA ASP A 198 1.31 12.27 -19.56
C ASP A 198 2.12 12.07 -18.26
N ILE A 199 3.44 11.95 -18.37
CA ILE A 199 4.35 11.68 -17.24
C ILE A 199 4.98 13.00 -16.77
N SER A 200 4.68 13.38 -15.53
CA SER A 200 5.19 14.62 -14.94
C SER A 200 5.74 14.42 -13.53
N GLU A 201 6.68 15.28 -13.13
CA GLU A 201 7.20 15.32 -11.76
C GLU A 201 6.09 15.59 -10.73
N GLY A 202 5.13 16.45 -11.09
CA GLY A 202 3.97 16.72 -10.25
C GLY A 202 3.09 15.47 -10.08
N GLY A 203 2.87 14.70 -11.14
CA GLY A 203 2.16 13.41 -11.06
C GLY A 203 2.90 12.40 -10.19
N PHE A 204 4.22 12.26 -10.36
CA PHE A 204 5.04 11.40 -9.53
C PHE A 204 5.00 11.80 -8.04
N LYS A 205 5.11 13.10 -7.74
CA LYS A 205 4.99 13.60 -6.36
C LYS A 205 3.63 13.25 -5.77
N ARG A 206 2.55 13.65 -6.44
CA ARG A 206 1.17 13.38 -5.99
C ARG A 206 0.89 11.90 -5.77
N PHE A 207 1.47 11.02 -6.58
CA PHE A 207 1.19 9.59 -6.49
C PHE A 207 2.06 8.87 -5.46
N LEU A 208 3.38 9.13 -5.48
CA LEU A 208 4.38 8.28 -4.82
C LEU A 208 5.15 8.99 -3.69
N VAL A 209 5.08 10.33 -3.60
CA VAL A 209 5.80 11.09 -2.57
C VAL A 209 4.84 11.66 -1.53
N ASP A 210 3.79 12.34 -1.99
CA ASP A 210 2.82 13.00 -1.13
C ASP A 210 2.08 11.94 -0.30
N SER A 211 2.08 12.11 1.02
CA SER A 211 1.40 11.23 1.96
C SER A 211 0.58 12.07 2.93
N PRO A 212 -0.60 11.58 3.35
CA PRO A 212 -1.33 12.22 4.43
C PRO A 212 -0.71 11.90 5.79
N MET A 213 0.15 10.88 5.89
CA MET A 213 0.77 10.45 7.13
C MET A 213 2.04 11.24 7.42
N LYS A 214 2.13 11.78 8.63
CA LYS A 214 3.39 12.29 9.18
C LYS A 214 4.23 11.11 9.68
N LEU A 215 5.55 11.30 9.75
CA LEU A 215 6.43 10.30 10.33
C LEU A 215 6.21 10.23 11.83
N GLU A 216 5.73 9.08 12.31
CA GLU A 216 5.50 8.81 13.72
C GLU A 216 6.63 7.91 14.24
N LYS A 217 7.08 8.13 15.48
CA LYS A 217 8.04 7.22 16.13
C LYS A 217 7.27 6.22 16.97
N HIS A 218 7.68 4.96 16.93
CA HIS A 218 7.21 3.99 17.90
C HIS A 218 7.77 4.32 19.30
N ASP A 219 6.94 4.23 20.34
CA ASP A 219 7.29 4.70 21.69
C ASP A 219 8.54 4.04 22.28
N THR A 220 8.74 2.75 21.98
CA THR A 220 9.77 1.92 22.64
C THR A 220 10.84 1.40 21.69
N SER A 221 10.77 1.71 20.40
CA SER A 221 11.72 1.22 19.39
C SER A 221 12.20 2.33 18.46
N ASN A 222 13.25 2.04 17.70
CA ASN A 222 13.74 2.97 16.67
C ASN A 222 12.98 2.85 15.34
N VAL A 223 11.89 2.08 15.30
CA VAL A 223 11.05 1.96 14.11
C VAL A 223 10.18 3.21 13.98
N GLN A 224 10.12 3.73 12.76
CA GLN A 224 9.25 4.85 12.40
C GLN A 224 8.11 4.36 11.51
N PHE A 225 6.92 4.91 11.73
CA PHE A 225 5.73 4.69 10.91
C PHE A 225 5.54 5.85 9.93
N GLY A 226 4.85 5.58 8.82
CA GLY A 226 4.59 6.52 7.75
C GLY A 226 4.96 5.95 6.38
N SER A 227 5.20 6.83 5.41
CA SER A 227 5.50 6.45 4.02
C SER A 227 6.99 6.48 3.72
N PHE A 228 7.49 5.41 3.10
CA PHE A 228 8.92 5.21 2.82
C PHE A 228 9.15 4.78 1.37
N HIS A 229 10.36 5.08 0.90
CA HIS A 229 10.95 4.52 -0.29
C HIS A 229 12.04 3.51 0.11
N GLN A 230 11.95 2.29 -0.40
CA GLN A 230 13.05 1.33 -0.36
C GLN A 230 13.76 1.35 -1.71
N LYS A 231 14.98 1.90 -1.73
CA LYS A 231 15.83 2.01 -2.91
C LYS A 231 16.66 0.75 -3.09
N TYR A 232 16.83 0.36 -4.35
CA TYR A 232 17.66 -0.75 -4.77
C TYR A 232 18.71 -0.21 -5.74
N THR A 233 19.96 -0.16 -5.30
CA THR A 233 21.06 0.41 -6.06
C THR A 233 22.09 -0.66 -6.36
N VAL A 234 22.55 -0.72 -7.61
CA VAL A 234 23.64 -1.60 -8.05
C VAL A 234 24.73 -0.76 -8.69
N ASP A 235 25.94 -0.80 -8.13
CA ASP A 235 27.09 0.04 -8.52
C ASP A 235 26.73 1.54 -8.59
N GLY A 236 25.99 2.03 -7.59
CA GLY A 236 25.56 3.42 -7.53
C GLY A 236 24.41 3.79 -8.48
N LYS A 237 23.92 2.87 -9.33
CA LYS A 237 22.74 3.09 -10.18
C LYS A 237 21.46 2.60 -9.49
N LEU A 238 20.46 3.46 -9.35
CA LEU A 238 19.12 3.06 -8.88
C LEU A 238 18.44 2.14 -9.92
N ILE A 239 18.17 0.89 -9.55
CA ILE A 239 17.55 -0.12 -10.42
C ILE A 239 16.12 -0.47 -10.04
N ALA A 240 15.69 -0.18 -8.80
CA ALA A 240 14.31 -0.34 -8.37
C ALA A 240 13.97 0.56 -7.19
N LEU A 241 12.67 0.81 -7.02
CA LEU A 241 12.10 1.59 -5.93
C LEU A 241 10.80 0.91 -5.49
N ALA A 242 10.74 0.48 -4.23
CA ALA A 242 9.49 0.12 -3.58
C ALA A 242 8.94 1.35 -2.83
N VAL A 243 7.65 1.60 -2.97
CA VAL A 243 6.90 2.59 -2.19
C VAL A 243 6.04 1.82 -1.21
N ILE A 244 6.32 1.99 0.08
CA ILE A 244 5.70 1.22 1.16
C ILE A 244 5.24 2.14 2.27
N ASP A 245 4.17 1.73 2.95
CA ASP A 245 3.73 2.32 4.21
C ASP A 245 4.10 1.37 5.35
N ILE A 246 4.75 1.90 6.37
CA ILE A 246 5.08 1.17 7.59
C ILE A 246 4.08 1.62 8.65
N LEU A 247 3.24 0.71 9.10
CA LEU A 247 2.09 0.98 9.97
C LEU A 247 2.17 0.12 11.24
N PRO A 248 1.39 0.43 12.28
CA PRO A 248 1.49 -0.25 13.58
C PRO A 248 1.36 -1.78 13.52
N LYS A 249 0.64 -2.35 12.54
CA LYS A 249 0.46 -3.80 12.42
C LYS A 249 1.10 -4.42 11.17
N CYS A 250 1.55 -3.61 10.21
CA CYS A 250 2.06 -4.13 8.94
C CYS A 250 3.02 -3.21 8.19
N VAL A 251 3.77 -3.81 7.25
CA VAL A 251 4.26 -3.10 6.06
C VAL A 251 3.24 -3.30 4.94
N SER A 252 2.79 -2.22 4.30
CA SER A 252 1.85 -2.21 3.18
C SER A 252 2.53 -1.77 1.90
N SER A 253 2.50 -2.63 0.88
CA SER A 253 3.03 -2.32 -0.45
C SER A 253 2.08 -1.40 -1.21
N VAL A 254 2.56 -0.22 -1.61
CA VAL A 254 1.79 0.79 -2.35
C VAL A 254 2.08 0.69 -3.84
N TYR A 255 3.37 0.74 -4.20
CA TYR A 255 3.79 0.68 -5.60
C TYR A 255 5.21 0.13 -5.73
N PHE A 256 5.52 -0.50 -6.85
CA PHE A 256 6.86 -0.97 -7.15
C PHE A 256 7.21 -0.64 -8.60
N LEU A 257 8.38 -0.04 -8.80
CA LEU A 257 8.91 0.32 -10.12
C LEU A 257 10.38 -0.10 -10.23
N TYR A 258 10.81 -0.40 -11.44
CA TYR A 258 12.17 -0.88 -11.68
C TYR A 258 12.70 -0.47 -13.05
N ASP A 259 14.01 -0.53 -13.22
CA ASP A 259 14.66 -0.27 -14.50
C ASP A 259 14.41 -1.48 -15.43
N PRO A 260 13.71 -1.30 -16.57
CA PRO A 260 13.42 -2.39 -17.51
C PRO A 260 14.64 -3.17 -17.99
N ASP A 261 15.84 -2.55 -17.98
CA ASP A 261 17.10 -3.21 -18.33
C ASP A 261 17.44 -4.36 -17.35
N TYR A 262 16.91 -4.30 -16.13
CA TYR A 262 17.08 -5.30 -15.08
C TYR A 262 15.87 -6.24 -14.93
N SER A 263 14.91 -6.20 -15.86
CA SER A 263 13.69 -7.03 -15.82
C SER A 263 13.98 -8.54 -15.73
N PHE A 264 15.12 -8.99 -16.26
CA PHE A 264 15.56 -10.39 -16.18
C PHE A 264 15.75 -10.87 -14.73
N LEU A 265 15.93 -9.98 -13.76
CA LEU A 265 16.04 -10.32 -12.34
C LEU A 265 14.69 -10.61 -11.67
N GLY A 266 13.57 -10.28 -12.31
CA GLY A 266 12.24 -10.48 -11.72
C GLY A 266 12.01 -9.64 -10.47
N LEU A 267 12.44 -8.37 -10.50
CA LEU A 267 12.53 -7.48 -9.34
C LEU A 267 11.22 -7.34 -8.56
N GLY A 268 10.06 -7.32 -9.23
CA GLY A 268 8.77 -7.26 -8.53
C GLY A 268 8.45 -8.50 -7.66
N LYS A 269 8.99 -9.68 -7.99
CA LYS A 269 8.88 -10.86 -7.11
C LYS A 269 9.98 -10.86 -6.04
N TYR A 270 11.15 -10.31 -6.38
CA TYR A 270 12.25 -10.15 -5.43
C TYR A 270 11.88 -9.19 -4.29
N SER A 271 11.20 -8.08 -4.60
CA SER A 271 10.77 -7.08 -3.61
C SER A 271 9.81 -7.64 -2.58
N VAL A 272 8.92 -8.58 -2.97
CA VAL A 272 8.06 -9.28 -2.01
C VAL A 272 8.89 -9.95 -0.91
N PHE A 273 9.99 -10.61 -1.25
CA PHE A 273 10.85 -11.25 -0.23
C PHE A 273 11.59 -10.23 0.65
N ARG A 274 11.94 -9.07 0.09
CA ARG A 274 12.51 -7.96 0.86
C ARG A 274 11.52 -7.37 1.84
N GLU A 275 10.29 -7.13 1.40
CA GLU A 275 9.22 -6.58 2.23
C GLU A 275 8.82 -7.58 3.32
N ILE A 276 8.81 -8.89 3.04
CA ILE A 276 8.63 -9.93 4.07
C ILE A 276 9.78 -9.92 5.09
N SER A 277 11.04 -9.88 4.65
CA SER A 277 12.19 -9.80 5.56
C SER A 277 12.13 -8.55 6.43
N LEU A 278 11.75 -7.41 5.84
CA LEU A 278 11.60 -6.15 6.56
C LEU A 278 10.57 -6.25 7.69
N VAL A 279 9.40 -6.88 7.44
CA VAL A 279 8.42 -7.13 8.51
C VAL A 279 8.99 -8.05 9.57
N GLN A 280 9.68 -9.14 9.20
CA GLN A 280 10.32 -10.03 10.17
C GLN A 280 11.31 -9.28 11.07
N GLU A 281 12.16 -8.43 10.51
CA GLU A 281 13.12 -7.61 11.24
C GLU A 281 12.46 -6.55 12.13
N PHE A 282 11.33 -5.99 11.70
CA PHE A 282 10.60 -5.01 12.50
C PHE A 282 9.78 -5.65 13.60
N SER A 283 9.27 -6.87 13.38
CA SER A 283 8.53 -7.63 14.38
C SER A 283 9.36 -7.99 15.60
N GLU A 284 10.70 -8.05 15.46
CA GLU A 284 11.64 -8.20 16.60
C GLU A 284 11.64 -6.99 17.55
N LYS A 285 11.11 -5.84 17.10
CA LYS A 285 11.12 -4.56 17.82
C LYS A 285 9.73 -4.00 18.11
N VAL A 286 8.74 -4.42 17.32
CA VAL A 286 7.34 -3.97 17.39
C VAL A 286 6.47 -5.21 17.25
N ASP A 287 6.06 -5.77 18.40
CA ASP A 287 5.35 -7.05 18.46
C ASP A 287 4.04 -7.07 17.65
N THR A 288 3.40 -5.93 17.44
CA THR A 288 2.16 -5.81 16.66
C THR A 288 2.40 -5.85 15.14
N LEU A 289 3.60 -5.50 14.68
CA LEU A 289 3.95 -5.38 13.27
C LEU A 289 4.39 -6.75 12.71
N GLN A 290 3.39 -7.58 12.38
CA GLN A 290 3.61 -8.98 12.00
C GLN A 290 3.16 -9.32 10.58
N HIS A 291 2.50 -8.38 9.92
CA HIS A 291 1.84 -8.66 8.65
C HIS A 291 2.47 -7.90 7.49
N TYR A 292 2.45 -8.53 6.33
CA TYR A 292 2.79 -7.89 5.07
C TYR A 292 1.53 -7.77 4.20
N TYR A 293 1.12 -6.54 3.89
CA TYR A 293 -0.06 -6.25 3.07
C TYR A 293 0.39 -6.06 1.62
N MET A 294 0.05 -7.01 0.74
CA MET A 294 0.43 -6.99 -0.68
C MET A 294 -0.51 -6.15 -1.56
N GLY A 295 -1.30 -5.26 -0.95
CA GLY A 295 -2.36 -4.51 -1.63
C GLY A 295 -3.60 -5.38 -1.86
N TYR A 296 -4.05 -5.48 -3.11
CA TYR A 296 -5.22 -6.27 -3.48
C TYR A 296 -4.86 -7.62 -4.14
N TYR A 297 -5.69 -8.62 -3.88
CA TYR A 297 -5.83 -9.87 -4.61
C TYR A 297 -7.08 -9.78 -5.50
N ILE A 298 -6.93 -10.15 -6.77
CA ILE A 298 -8.03 -10.25 -7.73
C ILE A 298 -7.87 -11.59 -8.43
N ASP A 299 -8.78 -12.52 -8.16
CA ASP A 299 -8.68 -13.91 -8.59
C ASP A 299 -8.55 -14.05 -10.11
N SER A 300 -9.41 -13.32 -10.83
CA SER A 300 -9.51 -13.31 -12.29
C SER A 300 -8.38 -12.56 -13.00
N CYS A 301 -7.47 -11.90 -12.27
CA CYS A 301 -6.40 -11.09 -12.86
C CYS A 301 -5.01 -11.73 -12.63
N PRO A 302 -4.33 -12.25 -13.67
CA PRO A 302 -2.99 -12.86 -13.53
C PRO A 302 -1.93 -11.93 -12.92
N LYS A 303 -2.06 -10.61 -13.12
CA LYS A 303 -1.16 -9.60 -12.54
C LYS A 303 -1.37 -9.44 -11.03
N MET A 304 -2.46 -9.95 -10.46
CA MET A 304 -2.84 -9.74 -9.06
C MET A 304 -3.00 -11.06 -8.30
N ASN A 305 -3.39 -12.15 -8.96
CA ASN A 305 -3.63 -13.45 -8.32
C ASN A 305 -2.36 -14.16 -7.84
N TYR A 306 -1.18 -13.79 -8.36
CA TYR A 306 0.09 -14.38 -7.94
C TYR A 306 0.38 -14.17 -6.45
N LYS A 307 -0.19 -13.11 -5.83
CA LYS A 307 -0.03 -12.82 -4.41
C LYS A 307 -0.56 -13.95 -3.53
N GLY A 308 -1.55 -14.70 -4.03
CA GLY A 308 -2.05 -15.89 -3.36
C GLY A 308 -1.10 -17.10 -3.35
N GLN A 309 0.12 -16.96 -3.88
CA GLN A 309 1.17 -17.99 -3.87
C GLN A 309 2.11 -17.85 -2.66
N TYR A 310 2.05 -16.74 -1.93
CA TYR A 310 2.80 -16.54 -0.68
C TYR A 310 1.93 -17.01 0.48
N GLN A 311 2.47 -17.88 1.34
CA GLN A 311 1.67 -18.58 2.35
C GLN A 311 2.39 -18.60 3.71
N PRO A 312 1.65 -18.49 4.83
CA PRO A 312 0.19 -18.39 4.92
C PRO A 312 -0.35 -16.97 4.68
N SER A 313 -1.27 -16.80 3.72
CA SER A 313 -1.96 -15.53 3.45
C SER A 313 -3.46 -15.61 3.72
N ASP A 314 -4.01 -14.51 4.20
CA ASP A 314 -5.44 -14.33 4.44
C ASP A 314 -6.02 -13.27 3.50
N LEU A 315 -7.30 -13.41 3.16
CA LEU A 315 -8.10 -12.36 2.54
C LEU A 315 -9.08 -11.76 3.57
N LEU A 316 -9.29 -10.46 3.45
CA LEU A 316 -10.28 -9.73 4.24
C LEU A 316 -11.67 -9.99 3.69
N ASP A 317 -12.59 -10.46 4.54
CA ASP A 317 -14.00 -10.57 4.19
C ASP A 317 -14.60 -9.18 3.94
N PRO A 318 -15.30 -8.96 2.81
CA PRO A 318 -15.78 -7.63 2.45
C PRO A 318 -17.00 -7.18 3.26
N ILE A 319 -17.66 -8.07 4.03
CA ILE A 319 -18.88 -7.74 4.78
C ILE A 319 -18.55 -7.43 6.24
N ASP A 320 -17.79 -8.27 6.92
CA ASP A 320 -17.55 -8.14 8.36
C ASP A 320 -16.11 -7.79 8.75
N TYR A 321 -15.21 -7.66 7.76
CA TYR A 321 -13.79 -7.36 7.94
C TYR A 321 -13.02 -8.38 8.78
N THR A 322 -13.48 -9.63 8.79
CA THR A 322 -12.73 -10.74 9.37
C THR A 322 -11.74 -11.32 8.35
N TRP A 323 -10.61 -11.83 8.84
CA TRP A 323 -9.55 -12.42 8.01
C TRP A 323 -9.72 -13.92 7.89
N HIS A 324 -9.74 -14.44 6.66
CA HIS A 324 -9.85 -15.88 6.40
C HIS A 324 -8.73 -16.37 5.47
N PRO A 325 -8.24 -17.61 5.64
CA PRO A 325 -7.24 -18.19 4.76
C PRO A 325 -7.64 -18.12 3.29
N ILE A 326 -6.70 -17.72 2.43
CA ILE A 326 -6.99 -17.58 1.00
C ILE A 326 -7.40 -18.90 0.33
N GLN A 327 -6.96 -20.04 0.86
CA GLN A 327 -7.34 -21.37 0.36
C GLN A 327 -8.86 -21.56 0.39
N ASP A 328 -9.52 -21.04 1.43
CA ASP A 328 -10.96 -21.19 1.59
C ASP A 328 -11.71 -20.31 0.58
N PHE A 329 -11.16 -19.13 0.26
CA PHE A 329 -11.69 -18.25 -0.79
C PHE A 329 -11.56 -18.89 -2.18
N LYS A 330 -10.40 -19.50 -2.48
CA LYS A 330 -10.16 -20.14 -3.79
C LYS A 330 -11.18 -21.22 -4.11
N ALA A 331 -11.53 -22.05 -3.13
CA ALA A 331 -12.55 -23.08 -3.32
C ALA A 331 -13.91 -22.49 -3.76
N LYS A 332 -14.25 -21.26 -3.33
CA LYS A 332 -15.46 -20.55 -3.74
C LYS A 332 -15.31 -19.87 -5.11
N PHE A 333 -14.15 -19.29 -5.42
CA PHE A 333 -13.87 -18.73 -6.76
C PHE A 333 -13.89 -19.81 -7.85
N ASP A 334 -13.34 -21.00 -7.56
CA ASP A 334 -13.32 -22.15 -8.48
C ASP A 334 -14.74 -22.63 -8.84
N GLN A 335 -15.75 -22.31 -8.04
CA GLN A 335 -17.17 -22.59 -8.31
C GLN A 335 -17.83 -21.53 -9.22
N GLY A 336 -17.06 -20.55 -9.72
CA GLY A 336 -17.52 -19.51 -10.64
C GLY A 336 -18.11 -18.27 -9.96
N ALA A 337 -17.93 -18.10 -8.66
CA ALA A 337 -18.42 -16.94 -7.94
C ALA A 337 -17.66 -15.66 -8.35
N SER A 338 -18.37 -14.65 -8.86
CA SER A 338 -17.79 -13.34 -9.17
C SER A 338 -17.52 -12.51 -7.92
N PHE A 339 -18.23 -12.77 -6.82
CA PHE A 339 -18.04 -12.16 -5.50
C PHE A 339 -18.16 -13.24 -4.44
N VAL A 340 -17.22 -13.26 -3.50
CA VAL A 340 -17.08 -14.22 -2.42
C VAL A 340 -17.07 -13.50 -1.06
N THR A 341 -17.78 -14.09 -0.09
CA THR A 341 -17.79 -13.71 1.33
C THR A 341 -17.89 -14.97 2.20
N PHE A 342 -17.46 -14.86 3.45
CA PHE A 342 -17.53 -15.84 4.53
C PHE A 342 -18.66 -15.57 5.52
N THR A 343 -19.21 -14.36 5.51
CA THR A 343 -20.38 -14.03 6.32
C THR A 343 -21.55 -14.94 5.90
N ASP A 344 -22.09 -15.71 6.84
CA ASP A 344 -23.20 -16.65 6.62
C ASP A 344 -24.18 -16.62 7.83
N PRO A 345 -25.48 -16.32 7.65
CA PRO A 345 -26.12 -15.94 6.39
C PRO A 345 -25.61 -14.58 5.89
N VAL A 346 -25.47 -14.45 4.57
CA VAL A 346 -25.18 -13.16 3.94
C VAL A 346 -26.35 -12.22 4.21
N PRO A 347 -26.16 -11.07 4.89
CA PRO A 347 -27.26 -10.17 5.19
C PRO A 347 -27.81 -9.55 3.90
N SER A 348 -29.14 -9.50 3.80
CA SER A 348 -29.83 -8.74 2.75
C SER A 348 -29.51 -7.25 2.92
N ARG A 349 -28.99 -6.61 1.87
CA ARG A 349 -28.52 -5.22 1.89
C ARG A 349 -28.84 -4.52 0.57
N SER A 350 -29.02 -3.20 0.62
CA SER A 350 -29.15 -2.33 -0.57
C SER A 350 -27.97 -1.37 -0.74
N TYR A 351 -26.94 -1.55 0.07
CA TYR A 351 -25.74 -0.72 0.16
C TYR A 351 -24.48 -1.58 -0.06
N PRO A 352 -23.32 -0.98 -0.38
CA PRO A 352 -22.10 -1.73 -0.67
C PRO A 352 -21.65 -2.65 0.49
N PRO A 353 -20.92 -3.75 0.23
CA PRO A 353 -20.49 -4.67 1.26
C PRO A 353 -19.60 -4.00 2.33
N GLY A 354 -19.87 -4.35 3.58
CA GLY A 354 -19.19 -3.86 4.79
C GLY A 354 -19.44 -2.39 5.14
N TRP A 355 -20.40 -1.76 4.46
CA TRP A 355 -20.98 -0.53 4.98
C TRP A 355 -21.83 -0.83 6.22
N VAL A 356 -21.81 0.11 7.17
CA VAL A 356 -22.83 0.16 8.22
C VAL A 356 -24.19 0.39 7.56
N ASP A 357 -25.25 -0.25 8.05
CA ASP A 357 -26.60 -0.01 7.55
C ASP A 357 -26.98 1.46 7.79
N PRO A 358 -27.26 2.26 6.75
CA PRO A 358 -27.71 3.64 6.91
C PRO A 358 -28.91 3.79 7.84
N ALA A 359 -29.80 2.79 7.90
CA ALA A 359 -30.98 2.80 8.76
C ALA A 359 -30.65 2.58 10.25
N SER A 360 -29.46 2.06 10.56
CA SER A 360 -28.99 1.86 11.93
C SER A 360 -28.28 3.09 12.51
N ILE A 361 -27.94 4.08 11.68
CA ILE A 361 -27.26 5.30 12.13
C ILE A 361 -28.27 6.21 12.82
N THR A 362 -28.00 6.51 14.09
CA THR A 362 -28.85 7.38 14.92
C THR A 362 -28.39 8.83 14.86
N GLU A 363 -29.23 9.75 15.35
CA GLU A 363 -28.81 11.16 15.46
C GLU A 363 -27.68 11.32 16.50
N ASP A 364 -27.68 10.53 17.58
CA ASP A 364 -26.61 10.48 18.60
C ASP A 364 -25.25 10.03 18.01
N ASP A 365 -25.28 9.16 17.00
CA ASP A 365 -24.07 8.81 16.25
C ASP A 365 -23.56 10.00 15.42
N LEU A 366 -24.48 10.70 14.77
CA LEU A 366 -24.15 11.88 13.94
C LEU A 366 -23.67 13.06 14.79
N GLU A 367 -24.13 13.22 16.03
CA GLU A 367 -23.61 14.22 16.97
C GLU A 367 -22.12 14.03 17.31
N LYS A 368 -21.58 12.81 17.13
CA LYS A 368 -20.15 12.50 17.34
C LYS A 368 -19.33 12.58 16.06
N VAL A 369 -19.95 12.93 14.93
CA VAL A 369 -19.24 13.18 13.67
C VAL A 369 -18.91 14.66 13.61
N PHE A 370 -17.62 14.97 13.51
CA PHE A 370 -17.14 16.33 13.61
C PHE A 370 -16.72 16.91 12.26
N VAL A 371 -17.01 18.19 12.07
CA VAL A 371 -16.55 18.96 10.92
C VAL A 371 -15.73 20.16 11.37
N MET A 372 -14.77 20.56 10.54
CA MET A 372 -14.06 21.82 10.69
C MET A 372 -14.91 22.96 10.11
N VAL A 373 -15.06 24.03 10.88
CA VAL A 373 -15.72 25.27 10.49
C VAL A 373 -14.72 26.44 10.56
N GLY A 374 -15.11 27.60 10.04
CA GLY A 374 -14.19 28.75 9.89
C GLY A 374 -13.35 29.06 11.13
N GLN A 375 -12.11 29.50 10.90
CA GLN A 375 -11.07 29.74 11.92
C GLN A 375 -10.67 28.46 12.69
N GLY A 376 -10.68 27.29 12.03
CA GLY A 376 -10.15 26.05 12.61
C GLY A 376 -10.98 25.42 13.72
N ARG A 377 -12.18 25.93 13.97
CA ARG A 377 -13.06 25.39 15.03
C ARG A 377 -13.64 24.05 14.59
N ILE A 378 -13.80 23.14 15.54
CA ILE A 378 -14.40 21.82 15.32
C ILE A 378 -15.78 21.81 15.98
N ALA A 379 -16.80 21.35 15.25
CA ALA A 379 -18.16 21.24 15.75
C ALA A 379 -18.83 19.94 15.28
N PRO A 380 -19.79 19.40 16.03
CA PRO A 380 -20.67 18.34 15.54
C PRO A 380 -21.32 18.72 14.21
N VAL A 381 -21.42 17.77 13.28
CA VAL A 381 -22.05 17.99 11.98
C VAL A 381 -23.53 18.38 12.13
N THR A 382 -24.20 17.92 13.18
CA THR A 382 -25.58 18.25 13.52
C THR A 382 -25.77 19.73 13.86
N CYS A 383 -24.74 20.42 14.34
CA CYS A 383 -24.79 21.87 14.59
C CYS A 383 -24.67 22.71 13.31
N ILE A 384 -24.40 22.10 12.16
CA ILE A 384 -24.22 22.80 10.91
C ILE A 384 -25.59 23.00 10.26
N VAL A 385 -25.98 24.26 10.02
CA VAL A 385 -27.27 24.60 9.38
C VAL A 385 -27.51 23.82 8.07
N LYS A 386 -26.44 23.58 7.29
CA LYS A 386 -26.49 22.81 6.05
C LYS A 386 -26.89 21.34 6.26
N PHE A 387 -26.59 20.75 7.42
CA PHE A 387 -26.96 19.38 7.75
C PHE A 387 -28.46 19.20 7.88
N GLU A 388 -29.16 20.15 8.50
CA GLU A 388 -30.62 20.12 8.60
C GLU A 388 -31.30 20.53 7.28
N THR A 389 -30.73 21.49 6.56
CA THR A 389 -31.38 22.12 5.41
C THR A 389 -31.07 21.47 4.06
N SER A 390 -30.02 20.64 3.96
CA SER A 390 -29.60 20.02 2.71
C SER A 390 -29.60 18.49 2.79
N ALA A 391 -30.63 17.88 2.21
CA ALA A 391 -30.72 16.42 2.08
C ALA A 391 -29.50 15.81 1.38
N LYS A 392 -28.92 16.50 0.40
CA LYS A 392 -27.69 16.07 -0.29
C LYS A 392 -26.51 16.01 0.69
N PHE A 393 -26.31 17.05 1.48
CA PHE A 393 -25.20 17.11 2.44
C PHE A 393 -25.38 16.07 3.56
N LYS A 394 -26.60 15.96 4.14
CA LYS A 394 -26.91 14.90 5.12
C LYS A 394 -26.63 13.51 4.55
N LYS A 395 -27.03 13.24 3.31
CA LYS A 395 -26.72 11.97 2.63
C LYS A 395 -25.21 11.74 2.48
N THR A 396 -24.45 12.75 2.06
CA THR A 396 -22.98 12.63 1.92
C THR A 396 -22.30 12.27 3.25
N ILE A 397 -22.75 12.86 4.36
CA ILE A 397 -22.23 12.54 5.69
C ILE A 397 -22.61 11.12 6.09
N VAL A 398 -23.86 10.71 5.90
CA VAL A 398 -24.31 9.35 6.19
C VAL A 398 -23.55 8.32 5.35
N ASP A 399 -23.41 8.54 4.04
CA ASP A 399 -22.64 7.65 3.16
C ASP A 399 -21.17 7.53 3.62
N TYR A 400 -20.56 8.65 4.05
CA TYR A 400 -19.23 8.65 4.64
C TYR A 400 -19.18 7.78 5.90
N VAL A 401 -20.05 8.01 6.88
CA VAL A 401 -20.13 7.22 8.13
C VAL A 401 -20.32 5.75 7.83
N CYS A 402 -21.20 5.40 6.88
CA CYS A 402 -21.39 4.02 6.45
C CYS A 402 -20.11 3.42 5.87
N SER A 403 -19.37 4.18 5.05
CA SER A 403 -18.19 3.71 4.33
C SER A 403 -16.97 3.48 5.24
N VAL A 404 -16.73 4.35 6.23
CA VAL A 404 -15.61 4.21 7.18
C VAL A 404 -16.00 3.40 8.42
N GLY A 405 -17.27 3.45 8.80
CA GLY A 405 -17.84 2.90 10.02
C GLY A 405 -17.77 3.87 11.21
N LEU A 406 -18.66 3.66 12.18
CA LEU A 406 -18.89 4.59 13.31
C LEU A 406 -17.62 4.95 14.09
N GLU A 407 -16.80 3.96 14.43
CA GLU A 407 -15.60 4.20 15.24
C GLU A 407 -14.62 5.19 14.59
N LEU A 408 -14.35 5.03 13.29
CA LEU A 408 -13.48 5.94 12.55
C LEU A 408 -14.16 7.28 12.28
N ALA A 409 -15.46 7.26 11.97
CA ALA A 409 -16.22 8.49 11.75
C ALA A 409 -16.25 9.42 12.96
N HIS A 410 -16.13 8.88 14.18
CA HIS A 410 -16.07 9.67 15.41
C HIS A 410 -14.67 10.24 15.72
N LYS A 411 -13.62 9.69 15.11
CA LYS A 411 -12.22 10.12 15.32
C LYS A 411 -11.74 11.10 14.24
N ILE A 412 -12.27 10.97 13.02
CA ILE A 412 -11.82 11.72 11.84
C ILE A 412 -12.63 13.00 11.69
N ILE A 413 -11.94 14.11 11.41
CA ILE A 413 -12.54 15.43 11.20
C ILE A 413 -12.78 15.67 9.70
N ILE A 414 -13.99 16.09 9.35
CA ILE A 414 -14.36 16.42 7.95
C ILE A 414 -14.13 17.91 7.69
N CYS A 415 -13.46 18.26 6.59
CA CYS A 415 -13.08 19.62 6.20
C CYS A 415 -13.81 20.08 4.94
#